data_AF-A0A348TY08-F1
#
_entry.id   AF-A0A348TY08-F1
#
_cell.length_a   1.000
_cell.length_b   1.000
_cell.length_c   1.000
_cell.angle_alpha   90.00
_cell.angle_beta   90.00
_cell.angle_gamma   90.00
#
_symmetry.space_group_name_H-M   'P 1'
#
loop_
_entity.id
_entity.type
_entity.pdbx_description
1 polymer ?
#
loop_
_entity_poly.entity_id
_entity_poly.type
_entity_poly.pdbx_seq_one_letter_code
_entity_poly.pdbx_strand_id
1 'polypeptide(L)'
;TLFAGLGISVQAQYWQQSVDYTMDITMNVENHQYDGYQKVQYTNNSPDTLQKAYFHLYFNAFQPGSMMDVRSRTIKDPDRRVTDRIYGLGSDEVGFQEIRELTQNGMPLGWEVNGTVLKCTLAEPLLPGESTTFEMRWNAQVPKQIRRSGWNNKEGVEFTMTQWYPKLAEYDEDGWHPDQYVGREFYGVWGTFDVTVHIDKSYVLGGTGYLQNPEDVGFGYGGVKKVRLGRNELRTWHFKADRVHDFAFAADPDYKHVQLQIENGPLVHLLYDPKTANEANW
;
A
#
# COMPACT_ATOMS: atom_id res chain seq x y z
N THR A 1 -50.13 29.25 27.75
CA THR A 1 -49.27 28.04 27.69
C THR A 1 -48.29 28.21 26.55
N LEU A 2 -47.08 28.70 26.82
CA LEU A 2 -46.01 28.81 25.83
C LEU A 2 -45.18 27.53 25.92
N PHE A 3 -45.21 26.70 24.87
CA PHE A 3 -44.27 25.58 24.73
C PHE A 3 -42.97 26.13 24.12
N ALA A 4 -41.92 26.21 24.94
CA ALA A 4 -40.56 26.38 24.45
C ALA A 4 -40.05 25.01 24.02
N GLY A 5 -40.02 24.75 22.72
CA GLY A 5 -39.32 23.60 22.14
C GLY A 5 -37.82 23.83 22.20
N LEU A 6 -37.14 23.14 23.12
CA LEU A 6 -35.68 23.00 23.08
C LEU A 6 -35.32 22.11 21.89
N GLY A 7 -34.96 22.73 20.77
CA GLY A 7 -34.29 22.04 19.67
C GLY A 7 -32.89 21.65 20.12
N ILE A 8 -32.67 20.36 20.40
CA ILE A 8 -31.33 19.81 20.55
C ILE A 8 -30.77 19.72 19.13
N SER A 9 -29.89 20.66 18.77
CA SER A 9 -29.03 20.50 17.60
C SER A 9 -28.02 19.40 17.93
N VAL A 10 -28.25 18.19 17.44
CA VAL A 10 -27.19 17.18 17.38
C VAL A 10 -26.22 17.65 16.30
N GLN A 11 -25.18 18.39 16.68
CA GLN A 11 -24.00 18.48 15.83
C GLN A 11 -23.48 17.06 15.71
N ALA A 12 -23.54 16.47 14.51
CA ALA A 12 -22.83 15.24 14.23
C ALA A 12 -21.36 15.49 14.60
N GLN A 13 -20.89 14.81 15.65
CA GLN A 13 -19.52 14.92 16.08
C GLN A 13 -18.65 14.29 14.99
N TYR A 14 -17.79 15.09 14.37
CA TYR A 14 -16.86 14.60 13.36
C TYR A 14 -15.98 13.49 13.97
N TRP A 15 -15.89 12.37 13.26
CA TRP A 15 -15.05 11.23 13.61
C TRP A 15 -14.33 10.75 12.34
N GLN A 16 -13.21 10.06 12.55
CA GLN A 16 -12.45 9.41 11.48
C GLN A 16 -11.85 8.13 12.06
N GLN A 17 -11.78 7.09 11.25
CA GLN A 17 -11.18 5.84 11.68
C GLN A 17 -9.67 6.00 11.92
N SER A 18 -9.08 5.06 12.65
CA SER A 18 -7.62 5.02 12.87
C SER A 18 -7.11 3.62 12.63
N VAL A 19 -5.92 3.53 12.02
CA VAL A 19 -5.25 2.25 11.82
C VAL A 19 -3.77 2.34 12.09
N ASP A 20 -3.19 1.23 12.54
CA ASP A 20 -1.74 1.07 12.61
C ASP A 20 -1.36 -0.23 11.90
N TYR A 21 -0.53 -0.12 10.87
CA TYR A 21 0.01 -1.24 10.13
C TYR A 21 1.40 -1.59 10.63
N THR A 22 1.63 -2.87 10.89
CA THR A 22 2.96 -3.48 10.91
C THR A 22 3.06 -4.47 9.76
N MET A 23 4.04 -4.34 8.89
CA MET A 23 4.21 -5.18 7.71
C MET A 23 5.61 -5.78 7.64
N ASP A 24 5.67 -7.04 7.20
CA ASP A 24 6.90 -7.76 6.91
C ASP A 24 6.78 -8.39 5.52
N ILE A 25 7.63 -7.95 4.61
CA ILE A 25 7.53 -8.24 3.17
C ILE A 25 8.83 -8.85 2.69
N THR A 26 8.75 -9.98 2.00
CA THR A 26 9.90 -10.61 1.35
C THR A 26 9.71 -10.62 -0.16
N MET A 27 10.52 -9.82 -0.85
CA MET A 27 10.51 -9.67 -2.31
C MET A 27 11.31 -10.78 -2.98
N ASN A 28 10.72 -11.39 -4.01
CA ASN A 28 11.41 -12.18 -5.00
C ASN A 28 11.49 -11.37 -6.30
N VAL A 29 12.66 -10.77 -6.54
CA VAL A 29 12.87 -9.87 -7.68
C VAL A 29 12.95 -10.63 -9.01
N GLU A 30 13.35 -11.91 -9.01
CA GLU A 30 13.53 -12.70 -10.23
C GLU A 30 12.20 -12.96 -10.96
N ASN A 31 11.10 -13.04 -10.21
CA ASN A 31 9.76 -13.30 -10.75
C ASN A 31 8.76 -12.18 -10.43
N HIS A 32 9.21 -11.04 -9.90
CA HIS A 32 8.40 -9.89 -9.49
C HIS A 32 7.27 -10.25 -8.51
N GLN A 33 7.50 -11.22 -7.62
CA GLN A 33 6.54 -11.61 -6.59
C GLN A 33 7.02 -11.23 -5.20
N TYR A 34 6.12 -11.27 -4.23
CA TYR A 34 6.49 -11.11 -2.84
C TYR A 34 5.53 -11.86 -1.91
N ASP A 35 6.09 -12.28 -0.76
CA ASP A 35 5.33 -12.79 0.37
C ASP A 35 5.10 -11.66 1.36
N GLY A 36 3.85 -11.51 1.80
CA GLY A 36 3.45 -10.45 2.72
C GLY A 36 2.85 -11.01 4.01
N TYR A 37 3.26 -10.42 5.12
CA TYR A 37 2.56 -10.45 6.38
C TYR A 37 2.20 -9.02 6.79
N GLN A 38 0.99 -8.84 7.32
CA GLN A 38 0.59 -7.61 7.96
C GLN A 38 -0.22 -7.87 9.22
N LYS A 39 -0.02 -6.99 10.20
CA LYS A 39 -0.88 -6.80 11.35
C LYS A 39 -1.49 -5.40 11.24
N VAL A 40 -2.81 -5.31 11.33
CA VAL A 40 -3.57 -4.05 11.26
C VAL A 40 -4.35 -3.87 12.54
N GLN A 41 -3.92 -2.94 13.39
CA GLN A 41 -4.73 -2.51 14.53
C GLN A 41 -5.72 -1.47 14.01
N TYR A 42 -7.01 -1.78 14.06
CA TYR A 42 -8.08 -0.88 13.63
C TYR A 42 -8.89 -0.40 14.84
N THR A 43 -9.21 0.88 14.91
CA THR A 43 -10.08 1.46 15.94
C THR A 43 -11.34 2.01 15.30
N ASN A 44 -12.49 1.53 15.75
CA ASN A 44 -13.80 1.98 15.27
C ASN A 44 -14.24 3.25 16.00
N ASN A 45 -14.00 4.41 15.40
CA ASN A 45 -14.44 5.70 15.94
C ASN A 45 -15.86 6.09 15.51
N SER A 46 -16.54 5.25 14.72
CA SER A 46 -17.92 5.49 14.31
C SER A 46 -18.91 5.23 15.46
N PRO A 47 -20.13 5.78 15.39
CA PRO A 47 -21.21 5.44 16.33
C PRO A 47 -21.81 4.04 16.08
N ASP A 48 -21.36 3.32 15.06
CA ASP A 48 -21.95 2.07 14.60
C ASP A 48 -21.21 0.83 15.13
N THR A 49 -21.95 -0.27 15.28
CA THR A 49 -21.34 -1.58 15.52
C THR A 49 -21.01 -2.23 14.17
N LEU A 50 -19.73 -2.48 13.91
CA LEU A 50 -19.27 -3.06 12.67
C LEU A 50 -19.29 -4.59 12.76
N GLN A 51 -19.85 -5.23 11.74
CA GLN A 51 -20.00 -6.69 11.65
C GLN A 51 -19.14 -7.32 10.55
N LYS A 52 -18.56 -6.47 9.69
CA LYS A 52 -17.79 -6.86 8.50
C LYS A 52 -16.63 -5.88 8.36
N ALA A 53 -15.59 -6.33 7.68
CA ALA A 53 -14.50 -5.47 7.21
C ALA A 53 -14.21 -5.75 5.73
N TYR A 54 -13.61 -4.76 5.08
CA TYR A 54 -13.30 -4.80 3.66
C TYR A 54 -11.86 -4.39 3.43
N PHE A 55 -11.17 -5.06 2.51
CA PHE A 55 -9.82 -4.72 2.09
C PHE A 55 -9.76 -4.56 0.57
N HIS A 56 -9.03 -3.57 0.10
CA HIS A 56 -8.69 -3.42 -1.31
C HIS A 56 -7.48 -4.28 -1.66
N LEU A 57 -7.67 -5.11 -2.68
CA LEU A 57 -6.67 -5.93 -3.34
C LEU A 57 -6.35 -5.33 -4.71
N TYR A 58 -5.72 -4.16 -4.70
CA TYR A 58 -5.50 -3.31 -5.88
C TYR A 58 -4.81 -4.03 -7.04
N PHE A 59 -3.88 -4.94 -6.78
CA PHE A 59 -3.16 -5.62 -7.85
C PHE A 59 -4.07 -6.53 -8.68
N ASN A 60 -5.20 -6.99 -8.14
CA ASN A 60 -6.19 -7.77 -8.90
C ASN A 60 -6.83 -6.97 -10.04
N ALA A 61 -6.67 -5.64 -10.08
CA ALA A 61 -7.13 -4.82 -11.20
C ALA A 61 -6.32 -5.07 -12.48
N PHE A 62 -5.09 -5.60 -12.38
CA PHE A 62 -4.17 -5.80 -13.50
C PHE A 62 -4.20 -7.25 -13.99
N GLN A 63 -5.42 -7.80 -14.11
CA GLN A 63 -5.68 -9.11 -14.69
C GLN A 63 -6.61 -8.95 -15.89
N PRO A 64 -6.41 -9.70 -16.99
CA PRO A 64 -7.38 -9.77 -18.08
C PRO A 64 -8.77 -10.13 -17.56
N GLY A 65 -9.79 -9.37 -17.98
CA GLY A 65 -11.18 -9.55 -17.52
C GLY A 65 -11.51 -8.88 -16.18
N SER A 66 -10.56 -8.23 -15.51
CA SER A 66 -10.87 -7.38 -14.35
C SER A 66 -11.83 -6.25 -14.73
N MET A 67 -12.50 -5.66 -13.73
CA MET A 67 -13.37 -4.50 -13.98
C MET A 67 -12.60 -3.34 -14.63
N MET A 68 -11.33 -3.13 -14.25
CA MET A 68 -10.48 -2.09 -14.82
C MET A 68 -10.16 -2.37 -16.29
N ASP A 69 -9.82 -3.61 -16.65
CA ASP A 69 -9.59 -4.03 -18.04
C ASP A 69 -10.84 -3.82 -18.89
N VAL A 70 -11.96 -4.43 -18.50
CA VAL A 70 -13.20 -4.38 -19.28
C VAL A 70 -13.68 -2.94 -19.44
N ARG A 71 -13.65 -2.14 -18.37
CA ARG A 71 -14.08 -0.74 -18.43
C ARG A 71 -13.18 0.09 -19.34
N SER A 72 -11.85 -0.09 -19.27
CA SER A 72 -10.89 0.67 -20.10
C SER A 72 -11.02 0.39 -21.60
N ARG A 73 -11.67 -0.71 -21.99
CA ARG A 73 -11.94 -1.07 -23.38
C ARG A 73 -13.36 -0.74 -23.87
N THR A 74 -14.31 -0.49 -22.96
CA THR A 74 -15.75 -0.41 -23.31
C THR A 74 -16.37 0.98 -23.11
N ILE A 75 -15.78 1.85 -22.29
CA ILE A 75 -16.31 3.21 -22.11
C ILE A 75 -15.88 4.13 -23.25
N LYS A 76 -16.70 5.17 -23.51
CA LYS A 76 -16.47 6.13 -24.60
C LYS A 76 -15.16 6.92 -24.45
N ASP A 77 -14.73 7.19 -23.21
CA ASP A 77 -13.55 7.99 -22.90
C ASP A 77 -12.70 7.28 -21.81
N PRO A 78 -11.91 6.27 -22.19
CA PRO A 78 -11.09 5.52 -21.26
C PRO A 78 -9.81 6.27 -20.85
N ASP A 79 -9.21 5.87 -19.73
CA ASP A 79 -7.87 6.34 -19.39
C ASP A 79 -6.89 5.88 -20.49
N ARG A 80 -6.38 6.84 -21.26
CA ARG A 80 -5.47 6.60 -22.40
C ARG A 80 -4.17 5.90 -21.99
N ARG A 81 -3.83 5.89 -20.70
CA ARG A 81 -2.67 5.15 -20.17
C ARG A 81 -2.95 3.66 -20.01
N VAL A 82 -4.21 3.24 -19.96
CA VAL A 82 -4.61 1.86 -19.68
C VAL A 82 -5.07 1.16 -20.95
N THR A 83 -6.11 1.70 -21.61
CA THR A 83 -6.73 1.14 -22.84
C THR A 83 -6.86 -0.38 -22.79
N ASP A 84 -6.18 -1.09 -23.68
CA ASP A 84 -6.11 -2.54 -23.86
C ASP A 84 -4.85 -3.16 -23.26
N ARG A 85 -3.99 -2.37 -22.58
CA ARG A 85 -2.70 -2.86 -22.08
C ARG A 85 -2.83 -3.94 -21.00
N ILE A 86 -3.95 -3.98 -20.25
CA ILE A 86 -4.22 -5.04 -19.26
C ILE A 86 -4.64 -6.34 -19.95
N TYR A 87 -5.47 -6.24 -20.99
CA TYR A 87 -5.95 -7.40 -21.76
C TYR A 87 -4.80 -8.23 -22.36
N GLY A 88 -3.71 -7.56 -22.76
CA GLY A 88 -2.55 -8.19 -23.36
C GLY A 88 -1.49 -8.73 -22.38
N LEU A 89 -1.69 -8.63 -21.06
CA LEU A 89 -0.69 -9.08 -20.08
C LEU A 89 -0.54 -10.60 -20.06
N GLY A 90 0.72 -11.06 -20.08
CA GLY A 90 1.09 -12.45 -19.84
C GLY A 90 0.96 -12.87 -18.36
N SER A 91 1.08 -14.17 -18.08
CA SER A 91 0.97 -14.72 -16.72
C SER A 91 2.01 -14.19 -15.73
N ASP A 92 3.18 -13.78 -16.22
CA ASP A 92 4.28 -13.15 -15.48
C ASP A 92 4.19 -11.62 -15.45
N GLU A 93 3.23 -11.03 -16.16
CA GLU A 93 3.02 -9.58 -16.23
C GLU A 93 1.76 -9.12 -15.49
N VAL A 94 0.83 -10.02 -15.15
CA VAL A 94 -0.37 -9.69 -14.37
C VAL A 94 -0.05 -9.32 -12.93
N GLY A 95 -0.95 -8.57 -12.30
CA GLY A 95 -0.90 -8.30 -10.87
C GLY A 95 -1.89 -9.17 -10.09
N PHE A 96 -1.51 -9.63 -8.91
CA PHE A 96 -2.47 -10.22 -7.97
C PHE A 96 -2.04 -10.04 -6.51
N GLN A 97 -3.02 -10.14 -5.62
CA GLN A 97 -2.84 -10.34 -4.18
C GLN A 97 -3.74 -11.50 -3.76
N GLU A 98 -3.12 -12.62 -3.40
CA GLU A 98 -3.80 -13.86 -3.03
C GLU A 98 -3.69 -14.08 -1.52
N ILE A 99 -4.80 -13.88 -0.82
CA ILE A 99 -4.86 -14.01 0.64
C ILE A 99 -4.80 -15.50 1.02
N ARG A 100 -3.91 -15.83 1.96
CA ARG A 100 -3.70 -17.18 2.48
C ARG A 100 -4.31 -17.38 3.85
N GLU A 101 -4.18 -16.37 4.70
CA GLU A 101 -4.67 -16.38 6.07
C GLU A 101 -5.22 -15.00 6.42
N LEU A 102 -6.32 -14.98 7.16
CA LEU A 102 -6.91 -13.78 7.73
C LEU A 102 -7.52 -14.11 9.09
N THR A 103 -7.14 -13.36 10.12
CA THR A 103 -7.70 -13.50 11.47
C THR A 103 -8.16 -12.16 12.02
N GLN A 104 -9.06 -12.21 13.01
CA GLN A 104 -9.42 -11.10 13.89
C GLN A 104 -9.10 -11.52 15.32
N ASN A 105 -8.24 -10.77 16.01
CA ASN A 105 -7.82 -11.07 17.39
C ASN A 105 -7.36 -12.54 17.56
N GLY A 106 -6.69 -13.11 16.54
CA GLY A 106 -6.26 -14.50 16.51
C GLY A 106 -7.31 -15.53 16.09
N MET A 107 -8.59 -15.15 15.93
CA MET A 107 -9.65 -16.03 15.42
C MET A 107 -9.69 -16.03 13.89
N PRO A 108 -9.68 -17.20 13.21
CA PRO A 108 -9.76 -17.27 11.76
C PRO A 108 -11.05 -16.66 11.22
N LEU A 109 -10.94 -15.87 10.14
CA LEU A 109 -12.09 -15.34 9.41
C LEU A 109 -12.30 -16.09 8.10
N GLY A 110 -13.56 -16.24 7.69
CA GLY A 110 -13.90 -16.53 6.30
C GLY A 110 -13.96 -15.23 5.48
N TRP A 111 -13.53 -15.29 4.22
CA TRP A 111 -13.58 -14.14 3.32
C TRP A 111 -14.03 -14.52 1.91
N GLU A 112 -14.54 -13.52 1.20
CA GLU A 112 -14.90 -13.57 -0.22
C GLU A 112 -14.13 -12.49 -0.96
N VAL A 113 -13.61 -12.79 -2.15
CA VAL A 113 -12.96 -11.81 -3.03
C VAL A 113 -13.82 -11.59 -4.27
N ASN A 114 -14.13 -10.34 -4.56
CA ASN A 114 -14.77 -9.90 -5.80
C ASN A 114 -13.90 -8.84 -6.46
N GLY A 115 -13.19 -9.23 -7.53
CA GLY A 115 -12.23 -8.37 -8.21
C GLY A 115 -11.14 -7.88 -7.26
N THR A 116 -11.15 -6.58 -6.99
CA THR A 116 -10.16 -5.91 -6.13
C THR A 116 -10.64 -5.72 -4.70
N VAL A 117 -11.69 -6.40 -4.27
CA VAL A 117 -12.32 -6.19 -2.97
C VAL A 117 -12.42 -7.52 -2.24
N LEU A 118 -11.79 -7.59 -1.08
CA LEU A 118 -12.01 -8.64 -0.12
C LEU A 118 -13.06 -8.18 0.90
N LYS A 119 -13.97 -9.07 1.26
CA LYS A 119 -14.96 -8.90 2.32
C LYS A 119 -14.82 -10.04 3.32
N CYS A 120 -14.72 -9.72 4.60
CA CYS A 120 -14.80 -10.69 5.68
C CYS A 120 -15.91 -10.34 6.67
N THR A 121 -16.54 -11.36 7.23
CA THR A 121 -17.42 -11.19 8.40
C THR A 121 -16.55 -11.28 9.64
N LEU A 122 -16.73 -10.35 10.58
CA LEU A 122 -15.96 -10.34 11.82
C LEU A 122 -16.36 -11.54 12.69
N ALA A 123 -15.39 -12.16 13.35
CA ALA A 123 -15.61 -13.18 14.36
C ALA A 123 -16.33 -12.59 15.58
N GLU A 124 -16.01 -11.34 15.93
CA GLU A 124 -16.68 -10.57 16.97
C GLU A 124 -17.11 -9.20 16.43
N PRO A 125 -18.35 -8.75 16.74
CA PRO A 125 -18.78 -7.37 16.47
C PRO A 125 -17.80 -6.35 17.03
N LEU A 126 -17.42 -5.35 16.24
CA LEU A 126 -16.59 -4.26 16.68
C LEU A 126 -17.47 -3.08 17.10
N LEU A 127 -17.59 -2.86 18.41
CA LEU A 127 -18.43 -1.81 18.98
C LEU A 127 -17.83 -0.40 18.76
N PRO A 128 -18.63 0.66 18.90
CA PRO A 128 -18.13 2.04 18.92
C PRO A 128 -17.04 2.27 19.97
N GLY A 129 -15.94 2.89 19.57
CA GLY A 129 -14.78 3.19 20.41
C GLY A 129 -13.84 2.00 20.68
N GLU A 130 -14.19 0.80 20.26
CA GLU A 130 -13.36 -0.40 20.44
C GLU A 130 -12.34 -0.57 19.30
N SER A 131 -11.32 -1.38 19.57
CA SER A 131 -10.28 -1.71 18.60
C SER A 131 -10.14 -3.22 18.39
N THR A 132 -9.71 -3.62 17.18
CA THR A 132 -9.42 -5.02 16.85
C THR A 132 -8.14 -5.13 16.03
N THR A 133 -7.46 -6.27 16.14
CA THR A 133 -6.31 -6.59 15.31
C THR A 133 -6.74 -7.54 14.19
N PHE A 134 -6.42 -7.18 12.95
CA PHE A 134 -6.39 -8.11 11.82
C PHE A 134 -4.97 -8.60 11.58
N GLU A 135 -4.78 -9.89 11.40
CA GLU A 135 -3.52 -10.43 10.87
C GLU A 135 -3.78 -11.11 9.54
N MET A 136 -2.92 -10.84 8.55
CA MET A 136 -3.10 -11.35 7.20
C MET A 136 -1.78 -11.80 6.60
N ARG A 137 -1.81 -12.97 5.95
CA ARG A 137 -0.72 -13.46 5.09
C ARG A 137 -1.20 -13.56 3.66
N TRP A 138 -0.37 -13.15 2.70
CA TRP A 138 -0.71 -13.22 1.28
C TRP A 138 0.53 -13.41 0.42
N ASN A 139 0.33 -13.94 -0.79
CA ASN A 139 1.32 -13.88 -1.86
C ASN A 139 0.85 -12.84 -2.88
N ALA A 140 1.77 -12.17 -3.54
CA ALA A 140 1.43 -11.21 -4.57
C ALA A 140 2.41 -11.27 -5.74
N GLN A 141 1.91 -10.91 -6.92
CA GLN A 141 2.72 -10.59 -8.08
C GLN A 141 2.55 -9.12 -8.40
N VAL A 142 3.66 -8.43 -8.54
CA VAL A 142 3.71 -7.05 -9.00
C VAL A 142 3.35 -7.06 -10.49
N PRO A 143 2.33 -6.27 -10.92
CA PRO A 143 1.99 -6.20 -12.33
C PRO A 143 3.11 -5.52 -13.11
N LYS A 144 3.27 -5.84 -14.39
CA LYS A 144 4.00 -4.96 -15.31
C LYS A 144 3.33 -3.60 -15.28
N GLN A 145 4.12 -2.53 -15.22
CA GLN A 145 3.59 -1.21 -14.98
C GLN A 145 2.62 -0.82 -16.09
N ILE A 146 1.36 -0.65 -15.71
CA ILE A 146 0.31 -0.07 -16.56
C ILE A 146 0.06 1.38 -16.15
N ARG A 147 -0.15 1.59 -14.85
CA ARG A 147 -0.42 2.91 -14.27
C ARG A 147 -0.05 2.92 -12.80
N ARG A 148 0.79 3.89 -12.41
CA ARG A 148 1.29 4.14 -11.04
C ARG A 148 2.10 2.99 -10.46
N SER A 149 1.46 1.86 -10.22
CA SER A 149 2.06 0.68 -9.62
C SER A 149 2.56 -0.28 -10.69
N GLY A 150 3.64 -0.99 -10.36
CA GLY A 150 4.11 -2.12 -11.12
C GLY A 150 5.61 -2.12 -11.31
N TRP A 151 6.06 -3.11 -12.08
CA TRP A 151 7.46 -3.25 -12.46
C TRP A 151 7.77 -2.72 -13.86
N ASN A 152 9.01 -2.29 -14.09
CA ASN A 152 9.50 -1.74 -15.35
C ASN A 152 8.64 -0.58 -15.87
N ASN A 153 8.68 0.54 -15.16
CA ASN A 153 8.00 1.74 -15.61
C ASN A 153 8.67 2.35 -16.87
N LYS A 154 8.06 3.38 -17.46
CA LYS A 154 8.55 3.97 -18.72
C LYS A 154 9.94 4.64 -18.58
N GLU A 155 10.37 4.97 -17.37
CA GLU A 155 11.69 5.48 -17.03
C GLU A 155 12.71 4.37 -16.75
N GLY A 156 12.32 3.10 -16.85
CA GLY A 156 13.20 1.95 -16.60
C GLY A 156 13.38 1.59 -15.14
N VAL A 157 12.66 2.24 -14.21
CA VAL A 157 12.68 1.87 -12.79
C VAL A 157 11.99 0.53 -12.61
N GLU A 158 12.68 -0.38 -11.93
CA GLU A 158 12.24 -1.75 -11.77
C GLU A 158 11.00 -1.88 -10.90
N PHE A 159 10.92 -1.28 -9.71
CA PHE A 159 9.72 -1.35 -8.88
C PHE A 159 9.17 0.03 -8.52
N THR A 160 7.93 0.31 -8.94
CA THR A 160 7.14 1.44 -8.46
C THR A 160 5.96 0.90 -7.65
N MET A 161 6.03 0.96 -6.32
CA MET A 161 5.15 0.24 -5.40
C MET A 161 4.21 1.19 -4.68
N THR A 162 3.15 1.60 -5.36
CA THR A 162 1.96 2.26 -4.78
C THR A 162 0.82 1.25 -4.68
N GLN A 163 -0.15 1.43 -3.77
CA GLN A 163 -1.35 0.57 -3.72
C GLN A 163 -1.03 -0.93 -3.78
N TRP A 164 0.02 -1.36 -3.08
CA TRP A 164 0.67 -2.63 -3.36
C TRP A 164 0.36 -3.71 -2.32
N TYR A 165 -0.25 -3.37 -1.19
CA TYR A 165 -0.61 -4.28 -0.10
C TYR A 165 -2.15 -4.36 0.08
N PRO A 166 -2.69 -5.42 0.74
CA PRO A 166 -4.09 -5.49 1.12
C PRO A 166 -4.45 -4.37 2.10
N LYS A 167 -5.12 -3.33 1.60
CA LYS A 167 -5.39 -2.11 2.37
C LYS A 167 -6.81 -2.11 2.91
N LEU A 168 -6.99 -1.90 4.22
CA LEU A 168 -8.33 -1.75 4.81
C LEU A 168 -9.07 -0.59 4.13
N ALA A 169 -10.33 -0.83 3.73
CA ALA A 169 -11.20 0.20 3.16
C ALA A 169 -11.60 1.21 4.24
N GLU A 170 -11.91 2.45 3.85
CA GLU A 170 -12.47 3.42 4.78
C GLU A 170 -13.90 3.05 5.18
N TYR A 171 -14.26 3.36 6.43
CA TYR A 171 -15.64 3.43 6.89
C TYR A 171 -15.93 4.86 7.37
N ASP A 172 -16.90 5.55 6.78
CA ASP A 172 -17.32 6.91 7.15
C ASP A 172 -18.84 6.99 7.40
N GLU A 173 -19.42 8.19 7.38
CA GLU A 173 -20.87 8.40 7.55
C GLU A 173 -21.76 7.70 6.51
N ASP A 174 -21.24 7.39 5.31
CA ASP A 174 -21.94 6.66 4.25
C ASP A 174 -21.69 5.14 4.33
N GLY A 175 -20.88 4.71 5.30
CA GLY A 175 -20.53 3.33 5.57
C GLY A 175 -19.19 2.92 4.96
N TRP A 176 -19.05 1.64 4.60
CA TRP A 176 -17.82 1.14 3.98
C TRP A 176 -17.69 1.66 2.55
N HIS A 177 -16.46 1.94 2.11
CA HIS A 177 -16.10 2.29 0.73
C HIS A 177 -15.40 1.15 -0.04
N PRO A 178 -16.04 -0.02 -0.27
CA PRO A 178 -15.41 -1.17 -0.89
C PRO A 178 -15.51 -1.13 -2.42
N ASP A 179 -15.27 0.01 -3.05
CA ASP A 179 -15.37 0.14 -4.50
C ASP A 179 -14.26 -0.64 -5.21
N GLN A 180 -14.60 -1.22 -6.37
CA GLN A 180 -13.60 -1.85 -7.21
C GLN A 180 -12.65 -0.81 -7.81
N TYR A 181 -11.35 -1.12 -7.80
CA TYR A 181 -10.33 -0.25 -8.33
C TYR A 181 -10.36 -0.25 -9.86
N VAL A 182 -10.67 0.92 -10.42
CA VAL A 182 -10.73 1.17 -11.87
C VAL A 182 -9.82 2.32 -12.29
N GLY A 183 -8.69 2.50 -11.59
CA GLY A 183 -7.70 3.54 -11.90
C GLY A 183 -8.00 4.93 -11.31
N ARG A 184 -8.88 5.03 -10.30
CA ARG A 184 -9.23 6.28 -9.60
C ARG A 184 -8.30 6.54 -8.40
N GLU A 185 -8.44 7.69 -7.76
CA GLU A 185 -7.76 7.92 -6.47
C GLU A 185 -8.36 7.03 -5.39
N PHE A 186 -7.58 6.76 -4.36
CA PHE A 186 -7.98 5.93 -3.23
C PHE A 186 -8.43 6.80 -2.06
N TYR A 187 -9.44 6.30 -1.35
CA TYR A 187 -9.88 6.81 -0.07
C TYR A 187 -9.47 5.79 0.99
N GLY A 188 -8.98 6.25 2.13
CA GLY A 188 -8.45 5.33 3.13
C GLY A 188 -8.05 6.01 4.42
N VAL A 189 -7.84 5.17 5.41
CA VAL A 189 -7.74 5.58 6.79
C VAL A 189 -6.35 6.15 7.08
N TRP A 190 -6.30 7.26 7.81
CA TRP A 190 -5.03 7.79 8.30
C TRP A 190 -4.47 6.91 9.40
N GLY A 191 -3.16 6.67 9.36
CA GLY A 191 -2.56 5.72 10.26
C GLY A 191 -1.05 5.80 10.38
N THR A 192 -0.53 4.88 11.18
CA THR A 192 0.90 4.62 11.31
C THR A 192 1.29 3.42 10.47
N PHE A 193 2.48 3.46 9.89
CA PHE A 193 3.06 2.38 9.10
C PHE A 193 4.43 2.05 9.65
N ASP A 194 4.62 0.80 10.06
CA ASP A 194 5.88 0.18 10.44
C ASP A 194 6.13 -0.95 9.43
N VAL A 195 6.99 -0.71 8.45
CA VAL A 195 7.11 -1.56 7.25
C VAL A 195 8.54 -2.05 7.11
N THR A 196 8.70 -3.36 7.10
CA THR A 196 9.97 -4.04 6.83
C THR A 196 9.91 -4.73 5.47
N VAL A 197 10.88 -4.43 4.61
CA VAL A 197 11.03 -5.02 3.27
C VAL A 197 12.39 -5.71 3.16
N HIS A 198 12.36 -7.01 2.92
CA HIS A 198 13.50 -7.84 2.57
C HIS A 198 13.58 -7.98 1.06
N ILE A 199 14.68 -7.56 0.45
CA ILE A 199 14.87 -7.58 -1.02
C ILE A 199 16.32 -7.96 -1.36
N ASP A 200 16.57 -8.35 -2.61
CA ASP A 200 17.94 -8.60 -3.08
C ASP A 200 18.87 -7.42 -2.73
N LYS A 201 20.06 -7.76 -2.25
CA LYS A 201 21.00 -6.79 -1.66
C LYS A 201 21.52 -5.72 -2.61
N SER A 202 21.34 -5.89 -3.92
CA SER A 202 21.70 -4.90 -4.93
C SER A 202 20.71 -3.73 -5.01
N TYR A 203 19.48 -3.90 -4.54
CA TYR A 203 18.43 -2.88 -4.65
C TYR A 203 18.62 -1.77 -3.61
N VAL A 204 18.42 -0.54 -4.07
CA VAL A 204 18.28 0.64 -3.20
C VAL A 204 16.79 0.99 -3.11
N LEU A 205 16.28 1.18 -1.90
CA LEU A 205 14.89 1.61 -1.68
C LEU A 205 14.78 3.07 -1.25
N GLY A 206 13.76 3.73 -1.81
CA GLY A 206 13.16 4.93 -1.24
C GLY A 206 11.73 4.60 -0.81
N GLY A 207 11.38 4.87 0.44
CA GLY A 207 10.08 4.52 1.02
C GLY A 207 9.43 5.71 1.73
N THR A 208 8.14 5.56 2.03
CA THR A 208 7.40 6.55 2.83
C THR A 208 7.90 6.56 4.27
N GLY A 209 8.06 7.75 4.84
CA GLY A 209 8.49 7.92 6.24
C GLY A 209 10.01 7.94 6.42
N TYR A 210 10.45 7.52 7.59
CA TYR A 210 11.84 7.57 8.04
C TYR A 210 12.43 6.16 8.07
N LEU A 211 13.62 5.99 7.49
CA LEU A 211 14.37 4.75 7.60
C LEU A 211 14.88 4.57 9.04
N GLN A 212 14.57 3.44 9.65
CA GLN A 212 14.86 3.13 11.05
C GLN A 212 16.20 2.39 11.25
N ASN A 213 16.71 1.73 10.20
CA ASN A 213 17.98 0.99 10.23
C ASN A 213 19.03 1.55 9.24
N PRO A 214 19.32 2.87 9.25
CA PRO A 214 20.18 3.49 8.25
C PRO A 214 21.63 2.96 8.23
N GLU A 215 22.12 2.44 9.36
CA GLU A 215 23.48 1.90 9.48
C GLU A 215 23.62 0.50 8.84
N ASP A 216 22.51 -0.21 8.61
CA ASP A 216 22.49 -1.59 8.13
C ASP A 216 22.23 -1.70 6.61
N VAL A 217 21.72 -0.65 5.98
CA VAL A 217 21.33 -0.68 4.55
C VAL A 217 22.44 -0.26 3.59
N GLY A 218 23.41 0.54 4.03
CA GLY A 218 24.44 1.09 3.15
C GLY A 218 23.92 2.16 2.18
N PHE A 219 24.55 2.27 1.00
CA PHE A 219 24.18 3.21 -0.07
C PHE A 219 24.15 4.70 0.35
N GLY A 220 24.87 5.08 1.40
CA GLY A 220 24.95 6.45 1.90
C GLY A 220 23.93 6.80 2.99
N TYR A 221 22.93 5.94 3.26
CA TYR A 221 22.10 6.12 4.45
C TYR A 221 22.95 6.05 5.72
N GLY A 222 22.65 6.91 6.68
CA GLY A 222 23.45 7.04 7.92
C GLY A 222 24.93 7.39 7.68
N GLY A 223 25.30 7.85 6.49
CA GLY A 223 26.71 8.02 6.09
C GLY A 223 27.44 6.71 5.77
N VAL A 224 26.76 5.57 5.80
CA VAL A 224 27.33 4.24 5.55
C VAL A 224 27.27 3.94 4.05
N LYS A 225 28.43 3.87 3.38
CA LYS A 225 28.47 3.60 1.93
C LYS A 225 28.27 2.13 1.57
N LYS A 226 28.78 1.20 2.40
CA LYS A 226 28.78 -0.24 2.11
C LYS A 226 28.53 -1.04 3.37
N VAL A 227 27.60 -1.97 3.29
CA VAL A 227 27.36 -3.02 4.29
C VAL A 227 27.58 -4.36 3.62
N ARG A 228 28.37 -5.24 4.26
CA ARG A 228 28.64 -6.59 3.76
C ARG A 228 27.51 -7.52 4.19
N LEU A 229 26.86 -8.13 3.22
CA LEU A 229 25.85 -9.17 3.43
C LEU A 229 26.35 -10.49 2.83
N GLY A 230 25.88 -11.61 3.38
CA GLY A 230 26.13 -12.96 2.90
C GLY A 230 25.71 -13.15 1.44
N ARG A 231 26.16 -14.25 0.82
CA ARG A 231 25.91 -14.51 -0.61
C ARG A 231 24.41 -14.51 -0.94
N ASN A 232 23.60 -15.17 -0.11
CA ASN A 232 22.17 -15.36 -0.29
C ASN A 232 21.35 -14.58 0.75
N GLU A 233 21.97 -13.60 1.41
CA GLU A 233 21.30 -12.78 2.41
C GLU A 233 20.59 -11.61 1.71
N LEU A 234 19.31 -11.44 2.03
CA LEU A 234 18.52 -10.29 1.61
C LEU A 234 18.89 -9.06 2.43
N ARG A 235 18.80 -7.89 1.83
CA ARG A 235 18.90 -6.63 2.55
C ARG A 235 17.54 -6.27 3.13
N THR A 236 17.54 -5.91 4.40
CA THR A 236 16.35 -5.49 5.15
C THR A 236 16.26 -3.97 5.21
N TRP A 237 15.16 -3.41 4.74
CA TRP A 237 14.82 -1.99 4.84
C TRP A 237 13.65 -1.82 5.79
N HIS A 238 13.83 -1.05 6.87
CA HIS A 238 12.80 -0.83 7.88
C HIS A 238 12.39 0.64 7.90
N PHE A 239 11.16 0.94 7.53
CA PHE A 239 10.61 2.28 7.47
C PHE A 239 9.50 2.48 8.50
N LYS A 240 9.43 3.69 9.07
CA LYS A 240 8.32 4.12 9.91
C LYS A 240 7.74 5.44 9.44
N ALA A 241 6.42 5.51 9.28
CA ALA A 241 5.69 6.71 8.93
C ALA A 241 4.50 6.90 9.87
N ASP A 242 4.39 8.05 10.52
CA ASP A 242 3.28 8.38 11.41
C ASP A 242 2.31 9.33 10.72
N ARG A 243 1.00 9.15 10.95
CA ARG A 243 -0.07 10.03 10.43
C ARG A 243 -0.02 10.21 8.91
N VAL A 244 0.10 9.12 8.18
CA VAL A 244 0.02 9.11 6.71
C VAL A 244 -1.18 8.27 6.25
N HIS A 245 -1.68 8.56 5.06
CA HIS A 245 -2.82 7.86 4.47
C HIS A 245 -2.41 6.62 3.65
N ASP A 246 -1.12 6.44 3.36
CA ASP A 246 -0.62 5.32 2.56
C ASP A 246 0.88 5.12 2.77
N PHE A 247 1.36 3.92 2.43
CA PHE A 247 2.78 3.62 2.31
C PHE A 247 3.12 3.22 0.86
N ALA A 248 4.01 4.00 0.26
CA ALA A 248 4.59 3.69 -1.04
C ALA A 248 6.12 3.55 -0.94
N PHE A 249 6.68 2.75 -1.83
CA PHE A 249 8.12 2.69 -2.05
C PHE A 249 8.47 2.53 -3.52
N ALA A 250 9.74 2.80 -3.86
CA ALA A 250 10.32 2.45 -5.14
C ALA A 250 11.68 1.78 -4.89
N ALA A 251 12.02 0.82 -5.75
CA ALA A 251 13.25 0.06 -5.64
C ALA A 251 13.87 -0.17 -7.01
N ASP A 252 15.19 -0.01 -7.09
CA ASP A 252 15.96 -0.26 -8.30
C ASP A 252 17.42 -0.57 -7.93
N PRO A 253 18.11 -1.50 -8.63
CA PRO A 253 19.53 -1.77 -8.41
C PRO A 253 20.46 -0.67 -8.96
N ASP A 254 20.01 0.12 -9.94
CA ASP A 254 20.78 1.16 -10.60
C ASP A 254 20.63 2.55 -9.91
N TYR A 255 19.82 2.65 -8.87
CA TYR A 255 19.64 3.90 -8.13
C TYR A 255 20.95 4.41 -7.51
N LYS A 256 21.24 5.68 -7.80
CA LYS A 256 22.14 6.51 -6.99
C LYS A 256 21.34 7.18 -5.88
N HIS A 257 21.98 7.29 -4.72
CA HIS A 257 21.44 8.01 -3.57
C HIS A 257 22.36 9.19 -3.23
N VAL A 258 21.79 10.39 -3.23
CA VAL A 258 22.45 11.65 -2.87
C VAL A 258 21.64 12.32 -1.75
N GLN A 259 22.35 12.93 -0.81
CA GLN A 259 21.75 13.65 0.30
C GLN A 259 22.03 15.15 0.17
N LEU A 260 20.99 15.96 0.32
CA LEU A 260 21.09 17.41 0.28
C LEU A 260 20.50 17.99 1.56
N GLN A 261 21.35 18.62 2.37
CA GLN A 261 20.87 19.39 3.52
C GLN A 261 20.39 20.75 3.04
N ILE A 262 19.08 21.02 3.14
CA ILE A 262 18.52 22.35 2.90
C ILE A 262 18.88 23.24 4.08
N GLU A 263 19.34 24.47 3.82
CA GLU A 263 19.66 25.44 4.87
C GLU A 263 18.42 25.71 5.74
N ASN A 264 18.53 25.46 7.05
CA ASN A 264 17.41 25.53 8.01
C ASN A 264 16.19 24.65 7.62
N GLY A 265 16.38 23.64 6.78
CA GLY A 265 15.33 22.79 6.24
C GLY A 265 15.56 21.29 6.45
N PRO A 266 14.73 20.44 5.85
CA PRO A 266 14.89 19.00 5.96
C PRO A 266 16.14 18.51 5.22
N LEU A 267 16.65 17.37 5.66
CA LEU A 267 17.57 16.56 4.86
C LEU A 267 16.77 15.90 3.74
N VAL A 268 17.12 16.19 2.49
CA VAL A 268 16.49 15.61 1.32
C VAL A 268 17.30 14.40 0.85
N HIS A 269 16.64 13.26 0.76
CA HIS A 269 17.18 12.05 0.13
C HIS A 269 16.70 12.00 -1.32
N LEU A 270 17.65 12.08 -2.26
CA LEU A 270 17.39 12.00 -3.70
C LEU A 270 17.84 10.62 -4.18
N LEU A 271 16.89 9.83 -4.68
CA LEU A 271 17.14 8.55 -5.33
C LEU A 271 16.78 8.66 -6.80
N TYR A 272 17.70 8.32 -7.69
CA TYR A 272 17.49 8.46 -9.13
C TYR A 272 18.34 7.47 -9.93
N ASP A 273 17.86 7.07 -11.10
CA ASP A 273 18.66 6.35 -12.08
C ASP A 273 19.51 7.36 -12.89
N PRO A 274 20.86 7.27 -12.85
CA PRO A 274 21.75 8.18 -13.57
C PRO A 274 21.64 8.11 -15.09
N LYS A 275 21.11 7.02 -15.66
CA LYS A 275 20.95 6.87 -17.11
C LYS A 275 19.78 7.70 -17.65
N THR A 276 18.75 7.89 -16.82
CA THR A 276 17.52 8.59 -17.21
C THR A 276 17.38 9.96 -16.56
N ALA A 277 18.08 10.21 -15.44
CA ALA A 277 18.18 11.52 -14.84
C ALA A 277 18.98 12.47 -15.73
N ASN A 278 18.47 13.69 -15.92
CA ASN A 278 19.19 14.75 -16.59
C ASN A 278 20.18 15.41 -15.62
N GLU A 279 21.25 14.68 -15.28
CA GLU A 279 22.26 15.12 -14.29
C GLU A 279 22.86 16.51 -14.62
N ALA A 280 22.82 16.96 -15.87
CA ALA A 280 23.34 18.27 -16.29
C ALA A 280 22.52 19.48 -15.81
N ASN A 281 21.28 19.27 -15.37
CA ASN A 281 20.35 20.33 -14.99
C ASN A 281 19.99 20.34 -13.48
N TRP A 282 20.64 19.49 -12.68
CA TRP A 282 20.34 19.30 -11.25
C TRP A 282 21.48 19.79 -10.36
#